data_AF-A0A661E575-F1
#
_entry.id   AF-A0A661E575-F1
#
_cell.length_a   1.000
_cell.length_b   1.000
_cell.length_c   1.000
_cell.angle_alpha   90.00
_cell.angle_beta   90.00
_cell.angle_gamma   90.00
#
_symmetry.space_group_name_H-M   'P 1'
#
loop_
_entity.id
_entity.type
_entity.pdbx_description
1 polymer ?
#
loop_
_entity_poly.entity_id
_entity_poly.type
_entity_poly.pdbx_seq_one_letter_code
_entity_poly.pdbx_strand_id
1 'polypeptide(L)'
;MTASYKIEIQQTGDSFDCAADDAILRGGQRAGLGLSYDCNVGGCGSCKFEVVEGEIENMWEDAPGLNPRDVKRGKLLACQCRPKSDAVIKMITMDEFVPQTNPQRFAGKLEMIRDLTNDIREFRFKSANGFSSFQPGQYALLNLPGVEGGRAYSMSNIGNDDGSWEFIIRLVPDGKGTNALFKLNEGDEIEIDGPYGMAYLRTDAPRDIVCIGGGSGLAPMLSIARGVAAADGMDDVKVHLFYGARGPQDLCGEEELKALGQSADR
;
A
#
# COMPACT_ATOMS: atom_id res chain seq x y z
N MET A 1 -9.23 5.75 24.35
CA MET A 1 -9.96 5.76 23.06
C MET A 1 -9.77 7.14 22.48
N THR A 2 -9.21 7.24 21.28
CA THR A 2 -9.18 8.49 20.51
C THR A 2 -10.61 8.90 20.18
N ALA A 3 -10.88 10.20 20.11
CA ALA A 3 -12.17 10.70 19.65
C ALA A 3 -12.46 10.16 18.23
N SER A 4 -13.73 9.98 17.89
CA SER A 4 -14.19 9.58 16.56
C SER A 4 -15.26 10.54 16.10
N TYR A 5 -15.27 10.83 14.80
CA TYR A 5 -16.20 11.75 14.17
C TYR A 5 -16.89 11.08 13.00
N LYS A 6 -18.15 11.43 12.78
CA LYS A 6 -18.94 10.91 11.66
C LYS A 6 -18.61 11.70 10.40
N ILE A 7 -18.24 10.99 9.34
CA ILE A 7 -17.96 11.55 8.02
C ILE A 7 -19.02 11.05 7.04
N GLU A 8 -19.70 11.98 6.38
CA GLU A 8 -20.73 11.70 5.37
C GLU A 8 -20.25 12.07 3.96
N ILE A 9 -20.54 11.22 2.98
CA ILE A 9 -20.27 11.48 1.57
C ILE A 9 -21.50 12.11 0.92
N GLN A 10 -21.44 13.41 0.61
CA GLN A 10 -22.57 14.20 0.13
C GLN A 10 -23.31 13.55 -1.05
N GLN A 11 -22.59 12.94 -2.00
CA GLN A 11 -23.20 12.46 -3.24
C GLN A 11 -23.92 11.11 -3.10
N THR A 12 -23.57 10.29 -2.11
CA THR A 12 -24.16 8.96 -1.91
C THR A 12 -25.01 8.87 -0.65
N GLY A 13 -24.76 9.74 0.34
CA GLY A 13 -25.36 9.66 1.67
C GLY A 13 -24.71 8.59 2.56
N ASP A 14 -23.72 7.85 2.06
CA ASP A 14 -22.96 6.91 2.88
C ASP A 14 -22.19 7.65 3.96
N SER A 15 -22.04 7.01 5.13
CA SER A 15 -21.28 7.60 6.23
C SER A 15 -20.47 6.54 6.97
N PHE A 16 -19.40 7.01 7.62
CA PHE A 16 -18.50 6.18 8.40
C PHE A 16 -17.96 6.94 9.60
N ASP A 17 -17.58 6.19 10.64
CA ASP A 17 -16.85 6.74 11.79
C ASP A 17 -15.35 6.79 11.47
N CYS A 18 -14.75 7.96 11.68
CA CYS A 18 -13.33 8.18 11.47
C CYS A 18 -12.67 8.67 12.76
N ALA A 19 -11.66 7.93 13.23
CA ALA A 19 -10.89 8.32 14.40
C ALA A 19 -10.14 9.63 14.15
N ALA A 20 -10.04 10.48 15.17
CA ALA A 20 -9.43 11.81 15.10
C ALA A 20 -7.94 11.79 14.71
N ASP A 21 -7.27 10.65 14.89
CA ASP A 21 -5.87 10.41 14.52
C ASP A 21 -5.71 9.61 13.21
N ASP A 22 -6.81 9.24 12.55
CA ASP A 22 -6.81 8.53 11.26
C ASP A 22 -7.08 9.48 10.09
N ALA A 23 -6.52 9.13 8.93
CA ALA A 23 -6.82 9.85 7.71
C ALA A 23 -8.24 9.51 7.25
N ILE A 24 -8.98 10.51 6.78
CA ILE A 24 -10.36 10.37 6.29
C ILE A 24 -10.45 9.24 5.25
N LEU A 25 -9.51 9.20 4.29
CA LEU A 25 -9.49 8.15 3.27
C LEU A 25 -9.38 6.75 3.90
N ARG A 26 -8.44 6.57 4.83
CA ARG A 26 -8.14 5.27 5.40
C ARG A 26 -9.24 4.80 6.35
N GLY A 27 -9.88 5.73 7.07
CA GLY A 27 -11.10 5.47 7.83
C GLY A 27 -12.24 4.98 6.95
N GLY A 28 -12.48 5.63 5.81
CA GLY A 28 -13.51 5.20 4.86
C GLY A 28 -13.22 3.82 4.24
N GLN A 29 -11.96 3.55 3.91
CA GLN A 29 -11.54 2.24 3.41
C GLN A 29 -11.70 1.14 4.48
N ARG A 30 -11.37 1.43 5.75
CA ARG A 30 -11.64 0.54 6.89
C ARG A 30 -13.12 0.21 7.04
N ALA A 31 -13.99 1.19 6.77
CA ALA A 31 -15.43 1.02 6.76
C ALA A 31 -15.97 0.33 5.49
N GLY A 32 -15.10 -0.01 4.53
CA GLY A 32 -15.49 -0.69 3.29
C GLY A 32 -16.06 0.23 2.20
N LEU A 33 -15.83 1.55 2.28
CA LEU A 33 -16.31 2.49 1.28
C LEU A 33 -15.36 2.61 0.08
N GLY A 34 -15.94 2.69 -1.11
CA GLY A 34 -15.23 2.85 -2.38
C GLY A 34 -14.80 4.29 -2.66
N LEU A 35 -13.84 4.80 -1.90
CA LEU A 35 -13.30 6.15 -2.05
C LEU A 35 -12.11 6.18 -3.03
N SER A 36 -12.17 7.03 -4.06
CA SER A 36 -11.09 7.19 -5.06
C SER A 36 -9.70 7.40 -4.43
N TYR A 37 -8.71 6.60 -4.83
CA TYR A 37 -7.34 6.72 -4.33
C TYR A 37 -6.33 5.94 -5.17
N ASP A 38 -5.05 6.07 -4.80
CA ASP A 38 -4.01 5.15 -5.26
C ASP A 38 -2.89 5.00 -4.21
N CYS A 39 -2.14 6.06 -3.92
CA CYS A 39 -0.88 5.94 -3.14
C CYS A 39 -0.98 6.02 -1.60
N ASN A 40 -2.09 6.52 -1.04
CA ASN A 40 -2.26 6.81 0.41
C ASN A 40 -1.23 7.73 1.10
N VAL A 41 -0.25 8.28 0.39
CA VAL A 41 0.87 9.06 0.97
C VAL A 41 0.98 10.48 0.40
N GLY A 42 -0.10 11.02 -0.18
CA GLY A 42 -0.15 12.41 -0.63
C GLY A 42 0.50 12.70 -2.00
N GLY A 43 1.00 11.67 -2.69
CA GLY A 43 1.75 11.83 -3.94
C GLY A 43 0.91 11.87 -5.22
N CYS A 44 -0.10 11.00 -5.35
CA CYS A 44 -0.79 10.79 -6.64
C CYS A 44 -1.89 11.82 -6.97
N GLY A 45 -2.50 12.44 -5.95
CA GLY A 45 -3.63 13.34 -6.15
C GLY A 45 -4.98 12.68 -6.47
N SER A 46 -5.10 11.35 -6.48
CA SER A 46 -6.36 10.66 -6.84
C SER A 46 -7.47 10.86 -5.80
N CYS A 47 -7.11 10.95 -4.51
CA CYS A 47 -8.06 11.10 -3.41
C CYS A 47 -8.49 12.55 -3.14
N LYS A 48 -8.61 13.36 -4.19
CA LYS A 48 -9.03 14.77 -4.04
C LYS A 48 -10.48 14.86 -3.59
N PHE A 49 -10.74 15.72 -2.61
CA PHE A 49 -12.09 15.97 -2.10
C PHE A 49 -12.30 17.45 -1.76
N GLU A 50 -13.55 17.82 -1.47
CA GLU A 50 -13.96 19.13 -0.94
C GLU A 50 -14.67 18.93 0.40
N VAL A 51 -14.47 19.86 1.33
CA VAL A 51 -15.25 19.94 2.57
C VAL A 51 -16.53 20.73 2.28
N VAL A 52 -17.68 20.16 2.62
CA VAL A 52 -18.99 20.82 2.50
C VAL A 52 -19.36 21.45 3.83
N GLU A 53 -19.24 20.68 4.91
CA GLU A 53 -19.53 21.09 6.30
C GLU A 53 -18.54 20.44 7.26
N GLY A 54 -18.32 21.07 8.42
CA GLY A 54 -17.43 20.57 9.46
C GLY A 54 -15.98 21.05 9.35
N GLU A 55 -15.15 20.62 10.30
CA GLU A 55 -13.75 21.00 10.43
C GLU A 55 -12.83 19.81 10.16
N ILE A 56 -11.83 20.03 9.31
CA ILE A 56 -10.84 19.05 8.90
C ILE A 56 -9.46 19.68 8.98
N GLU A 57 -8.49 18.93 9.50
CA GLU A 57 -7.08 19.30 9.53
C GLU A 57 -6.36 18.72 8.31
N ASN A 58 -5.62 19.56 7.60
CA ASN A 58 -4.67 19.14 6.59
C ASN A 58 -3.30 18.92 7.23
N MET A 59 -2.82 17.68 7.24
CA MET A 59 -1.54 17.30 7.83
C MET A 59 -0.33 17.68 6.96
N TRP A 60 -0.55 17.92 5.67
CA TRP A 60 0.53 18.22 4.72
C TRP A 60 0.05 19.18 3.63
N GLU A 61 0.19 20.48 3.88
CA GLU A 61 -0.24 21.54 2.96
C GLU A 61 0.49 21.47 1.61
N ASP A 62 1.78 21.15 1.63
CA ASP A 62 2.64 21.06 0.45
C ASP A 62 2.67 19.66 -0.19
N ALA A 63 1.64 18.84 0.03
CA ALA A 63 1.59 17.50 -0.55
C ALA A 63 1.66 17.56 -2.10
N PRO A 64 2.57 16.81 -2.74
CA PRO A 64 2.85 16.95 -4.18
C PRO A 64 1.67 16.52 -5.09
N GLY A 65 0.70 15.78 -4.56
CA GLY A 65 -0.52 15.41 -5.27
C GLY A 65 -1.50 16.56 -5.51
N LEU A 66 -1.26 17.74 -4.93
CA LEU A 66 -2.02 18.96 -5.19
C LEU A 66 -1.20 19.93 -6.04
N ASN A 67 -1.75 20.35 -7.18
CA ASN A 67 -1.18 21.44 -7.94
C ASN A 67 -1.77 22.79 -7.50
N PRO A 68 -1.19 23.95 -7.89
CA PRO A 68 -1.69 25.26 -7.50
C PRO A 68 -3.15 25.55 -7.89
N ARG A 69 -3.64 24.92 -8.96
CA ARG A 69 -5.03 25.06 -9.41
C ARG A 69 -6.00 24.32 -8.48
N ASP A 70 -5.59 23.16 -7.97
CA ASP A 70 -6.36 22.38 -7.00
C ASP A 70 -6.49 23.16 -5.69
N VAL A 71 -5.37 23.69 -5.19
CA VAL A 71 -5.33 24.52 -3.96
C VAL A 71 -6.24 25.73 -4.10
N LYS A 72 -6.17 26.45 -5.23
CA LYS A 72 -7.05 27.62 -5.51
C LYS A 72 -8.54 27.25 -5.52
N ARG A 73 -8.89 25.99 -5.81
CA ARG A 73 -10.26 25.47 -5.80
C ARG A 73 -10.68 24.89 -4.44
N GLY A 74 -9.85 25.03 -3.40
CA GLY A 74 -10.13 24.49 -2.07
C GLY A 74 -10.09 22.97 -2.02
N LYS A 75 -9.37 22.31 -2.94
CA LYS A 75 -9.23 20.85 -2.92
C LYS A 75 -8.23 20.41 -1.86
N LEU A 76 -8.56 19.31 -1.21
CA LEU A 76 -7.72 18.63 -0.23
C LEU A 76 -7.46 17.17 -0.65
N LEU A 77 -6.52 16.48 0.00
CA LEU A 77 -6.26 15.06 -0.21
C LEU A 77 -6.77 14.26 0.99
N ALA A 78 -7.73 13.35 0.79
CA ALA A 78 -8.35 12.62 1.89
C ALA A 78 -7.35 11.73 2.67
N CYS A 79 -6.25 11.31 2.03
CA CYS A 79 -5.17 10.57 2.70
C CYS A 79 -4.28 11.43 3.61
N GLN A 80 -4.31 12.75 3.45
CA GLN A 80 -3.54 13.74 4.21
C GLN A 80 -4.42 14.61 5.11
N CYS A 81 -5.68 14.23 5.32
CA CYS A 81 -6.62 14.99 6.13
C CYS A 81 -7.21 14.15 7.25
N ARG A 82 -7.39 14.76 8.42
CA ARG A 82 -8.01 14.16 9.62
C ARG A 82 -9.24 14.96 10.04
N PRO A 83 -10.28 14.31 10.56
CA PRO A 83 -11.44 15.03 11.07
C PRO A 83 -11.16 15.73 12.41
N LYS A 84 -11.73 16.92 12.60
CA LYS A 84 -11.77 17.65 13.88
C LYS A 84 -13.19 17.80 14.44
N SER A 85 -14.20 17.55 13.60
CA SER A 85 -15.61 17.43 13.96
C SER A 85 -16.27 16.40 13.05
N ASP A 86 -17.56 16.13 13.28
CA ASP A 86 -18.40 15.55 12.25
C ASP A 86 -18.36 16.43 11.00
N ALA A 87 -18.33 15.81 9.82
CA ALA A 87 -18.13 16.53 8.56
C ALA A 87 -18.89 15.90 7.39
N VAL A 88 -19.28 16.76 6.45
CA VAL A 88 -19.83 16.35 5.16
C VAL A 88 -18.79 16.66 4.10
N ILE A 89 -18.43 15.66 3.30
CA ILE A 89 -17.40 15.80 2.26
C ILE A 89 -17.95 15.43 0.88
N LYS A 90 -17.32 15.99 -0.16
CA LYS A 90 -17.59 15.68 -1.55
C LYS A 90 -16.38 15.04 -2.20
N MET A 91 -16.50 13.76 -2.58
CA MET A 91 -15.40 12.96 -3.12
C MET A 91 -15.88 11.99 -4.20
N ILE A 92 -15.01 11.61 -5.14
CA ILE A 92 -15.35 10.59 -6.14
C ILE A 92 -15.41 9.22 -5.45
N THR A 93 -16.54 8.53 -5.64
CA THR A 93 -16.78 7.17 -5.17
C THR A 93 -17.18 6.27 -6.33
N MET A 94 -16.69 5.02 -6.32
CA MET A 94 -16.98 4.00 -7.33
C MET A 94 -16.78 2.60 -6.71
N ASP A 95 -17.53 1.61 -7.19
CA ASP A 95 -17.44 0.22 -6.74
C ASP A 95 -16.03 -0.36 -6.90
N GLU A 96 -15.30 0.06 -7.95
CA GLU A 96 -13.93 -0.38 -8.19
C GLU A 96 -12.99 -0.01 -7.03
N PHE A 97 -13.29 1.06 -6.27
CA PHE A 97 -12.47 1.49 -5.14
C PHE A 97 -12.83 0.77 -3.83
N VAL A 98 -13.90 -0.03 -3.80
CA VAL A 98 -14.28 -0.80 -2.61
C VAL A 98 -13.19 -1.82 -2.29
N PRO A 99 -12.60 -1.79 -1.09
CA PRO A 99 -11.56 -2.74 -0.71
C PRO A 99 -12.08 -4.19 -0.78
N GLN A 100 -11.35 -5.07 -1.47
CA GLN A 100 -11.61 -6.51 -1.44
C GLN A 100 -11.32 -7.13 -0.06
N THR A 101 -10.42 -6.48 0.68
CA THR A 101 -10.15 -6.76 2.08
C THR A 101 -10.00 -5.43 2.78
N ASN A 102 -10.80 -5.20 3.82
CA ASN A 102 -10.72 -3.95 4.55
C ASN A 102 -9.35 -3.85 5.27
N PRO A 103 -8.66 -2.71 5.15
CA PRO A 103 -7.36 -2.53 5.79
C PRO A 103 -7.48 -2.53 7.31
N GLN A 104 -6.49 -3.09 7.97
CA GLN A 104 -6.39 -3.11 9.43
C GLN A 104 -5.05 -2.54 9.87
N ARG A 105 -5.02 -1.97 11.08
CA ARG A 105 -3.79 -1.63 11.78
C ARG A 105 -3.44 -2.75 12.75
N PHE A 106 -2.21 -3.22 12.71
CA PHE A 106 -1.74 -4.28 13.59
C PHE A 106 -0.23 -4.14 13.83
N ALA A 107 0.24 -4.69 14.95
CA ALA A 107 1.66 -4.81 15.21
C ALA A 107 2.26 -5.93 14.34
N GLY A 108 3.36 -5.64 13.67
CA GLY A 108 4.16 -6.58 12.91
C GLY A 108 5.53 -6.76 13.56
N LYS A 109 5.86 -7.99 13.97
CA LYS A 109 7.18 -8.33 14.51
C LYS A 109 8.12 -8.73 13.38
N LEU A 110 9.28 -8.08 13.27
CA LEU A 110 10.29 -8.40 12.27
C LEU A 110 10.91 -9.77 12.58
N GLU A 111 10.70 -10.76 11.71
CA GLU A 111 11.20 -12.13 11.90
C GLU A 111 12.43 -12.44 11.05
N MET A 112 12.59 -11.76 9.92
CA MET A 112 13.70 -12.00 9.01
C MET A 112 14.12 -10.74 8.26
N ILE A 113 15.44 -10.57 8.15
CA ILE A 113 16.07 -9.62 7.23
C ILE A 113 17.03 -10.39 6.31
N ARG A 114 16.90 -10.23 5.00
CA ARG A 114 17.81 -10.82 4.01
C ARG A 114 18.36 -9.75 3.08
N ASP A 115 19.68 -9.60 3.04
CA ASP A 115 20.36 -8.76 2.05
C ASP A 115 20.23 -9.37 0.65
N LEU A 116 19.73 -8.59 -0.30
CA LEU A 116 19.57 -9.02 -1.69
C LEU A 116 20.58 -8.36 -2.62
N THR A 117 20.85 -7.07 -2.41
CA THR A 117 21.93 -6.32 -3.05
C THR A 117 22.61 -5.42 -2.01
N ASN A 118 23.52 -4.55 -2.44
CA ASN A 118 24.13 -3.54 -1.57
C ASN A 118 23.13 -2.49 -1.03
N ASP A 119 21.99 -2.30 -1.70
CA ASP A 119 20.98 -1.30 -1.32
C ASP A 119 19.55 -1.86 -1.28
N ILE A 120 19.32 -3.15 -1.45
CA ILE A 120 18.00 -3.79 -1.36
C ILE A 120 18.02 -4.93 -0.35
N ARG A 121 17.01 -4.95 0.53
CA ARG A 121 16.76 -6.00 1.51
C ARG A 121 15.34 -6.53 1.38
N GLU A 122 15.18 -7.80 1.73
CA GLU A 122 13.89 -8.37 2.06
C GLU A 122 13.65 -8.30 3.58
N PHE A 123 12.44 -7.94 3.95
CA PHE A 123 11.96 -7.92 5.33
C PHE A 123 10.72 -8.79 5.42
N ARG A 124 10.67 -9.70 6.40
CA ARG A 124 9.44 -10.44 6.74
C ARG A 124 8.96 -10.05 8.13
N PHE A 125 7.72 -9.58 8.20
CA PHE A 125 7.02 -9.29 9.45
C PHE A 125 5.95 -10.32 9.72
N LYS A 126 5.80 -10.69 10.99
CA LYS A 126 4.72 -11.52 11.51
C LYS A 126 3.65 -10.65 12.12
N SER A 127 2.43 -10.76 11.62
CA SER A 127 1.28 -10.07 12.18
C SER A 127 0.90 -10.61 13.54
N ALA A 128 0.82 -9.74 14.55
CA ALA A 128 0.50 -10.12 15.93
C ALA A 128 -0.92 -10.68 16.09
N ASN A 129 -1.85 -10.34 15.20
CA ASN A 129 -3.23 -10.86 15.20
C ASN A 129 -3.44 -11.96 14.14
N GLY A 130 -2.38 -12.41 13.45
CA GLY A 130 -2.45 -13.39 12.37
C GLY A 130 -3.06 -12.88 11.06
N PHE A 131 -3.43 -11.60 10.96
CA PHE A 131 -4.00 -11.04 9.73
C PHE A 131 -2.94 -10.93 8.64
N SER A 132 -3.23 -11.49 7.46
CA SER A 132 -2.36 -11.51 6.27
C SER A 132 -3.17 -11.71 4.98
N SER A 133 -4.39 -11.18 4.94
CA SER A 133 -5.24 -11.24 3.75
C SER A 133 -5.07 -9.99 2.89
N PHE A 134 -4.70 -10.15 1.62
CA PHE A 134 -4.54 -9.07 0.66
C PHE A 134 -4.48 -9.62 -0.77
N GLN A 135 -4.69 -8.74 -1.75
CA GLN A 135 -4.59 -9.10 -3.17
C GLN A 135 -3.15 -8.97 -3.68
N PRO A 136 -2.67 -9.90 -4.52
CA PRO A 136 -1.32 -9.83 -5.07
C PRO A 136 -1.04 -8.53 -5.83
N GLY A 137 0.03 -7.81 -5.46
CA GLY A 137 0.38 -6.48 -6.00
C GLY A 137 0.03 -5.29 -5.11
N GLN A 138 -0.80 -5.49 -4.07
CA GLN A 138 -1.11 -4.45 -3.08
C GLN A 138 0.10 -4.07 -2.23
N TYR A 139 -0.05 -2.99 -1.46
CA TYR A 139 0.94 -2.47 -0.52
C TYR A 139 0.36 -2.26 0.88
N ALA A 140 1.25 -2.08 1.85
CA ALA A 140 0.91 -1.64 3.19
C ALA A 140 1.71 -0.38 3.55
N LEU A 141 1.21 0.36 4.53
CA LEU A 141 1.94 1.46 5.15
C LEU A 141 2.69 0.92 6.37
N LEU A 142 4.02 1.08 6.38
CA LEU A 142 4.85 0.80 7.54
C LEU A 142 5.08 2.09 8.33
N ASN A 143 4.67 2.12 9.61
CA ASN A 143 4.93 3.23 10.52
C ASN A 143 6.25 2.97 11.25
N LEU A 144 7.26 3.79 10.96
CA LEU A 144 8.63 3.52 11.38
C LEU A 144 9.04 4.42 12.56
N PRO A 145 9.87 3.92 13.50
CA PRO A 145 10.32 4.71 14.65
C PRO A 145 10.99 6.02 14.23
N GLY A 146 10.53 7.14 14.82
CA GLY A 146 11.09 8.47 14.55
C GLY A 146 10.75 9.03 13.17
N VAL A 147 9.85 8.40 12.40
CA VAL A 147 9.40 8.87 11.09
C VAL A 147 7.94 9.25 11.16
N GLU A 148 7.63 10.49 10.80
CA GLU A 148 6.25 10.95 10.70
C GLU A 148 5.55 10.35 9.47
N GLY A 149 4.36 9.80 9.71
CA GLY A 149 3.51 9.15 8.72
C GLY A 149 4.02 7.78 8.25
N GLY A 150 3.10 6.95 7.76
CA GLY A 150 3.43 5.67 7.17
C GLY A 150 4.20 5.80 5.86
N ARG A 151 4.94 4.76 5.47
CA ARG A 151 5.59 4.63 4.16
C ARG A 151 5.00 3.43 3.42
N ALA A 152 4.58 3.67 2.18
CA ALA A 152 4.00 2.64 1.33
C ALA A 152 5.08 1.70 0.80
N TYR A 153 4.92 0.41 1.06
CA TYR A 153 5.76 -0.66 0.50
C TYR A 153 4.88 -1.80 0.02
N SER A 154 5.03 -2.18 -1.25
CA SER A 154 4.31 -3.31 -1.84
C SER A 154 4.75 -4.63 -1.22
N MET A 155 3.79 -5.51 -0.97
CA MET A 155 4.09 -6.87 -0.53
C MET A 155 4.77 -7.64 -1.68
N SER A 156 5.72 -8.51 -1.34
CA SER A 156 6.35 -9.44 -2.28
C SER A 156 5.73 -10.85 -2.23
N ASN A 157 5.07 -11.21 -1.13
CA ASN A 157 4.33 -12.46 -0.99
C ASN A 157 2.85 -12.32 -1.41
N ILE A 158 2.08 -13.39 -1.21
CA ILE A 158 0.63 -13.44 -1.38
C ILE A 158 -0.04 -13.56 -0.01
N GLY A 159 -1.36 -13.32 0.03
CA GLY A 159 -2.14 -13.59 1.23
C GLY A 159 -1.98 -15.04 1.69
N ASN A 160 -1.93 -15.25 3.01
CA ASN A 160 -1.56 -16.52 3.63
C ASN A 160 -2.23 -16.69 4.99
N ASP A 161 -2.16 -17.90 5.55
CA ASP A 161 -2.74 -18.24 6.85
C ASP A 161 -1.73 -18.16 8.01
N ASP A 162 -0.46 -17.92 7.72
CA ASP A 162 0.58 -17.86 8.74
C ASP A 162 0.82 -16.43 9.25
N GLY A 163 0.13 -15.40 8.76
CA GLY A 163 0.30 -14.03 9.26
C GLY A 163 1.54 -13.33 8.72
N SER A 164 2.15 -13.83 7.64
CA SER A 164 3.41 -13.31 7.10
C SER A 164 3.20 -12.16 6.11
N TRP A 165 4.00 -11.10 6.25
CA TRP A 165 4.06 -9.94 5.36
C TRP A 165 5.50 -9.71 4.90
N GLU A 166 5.76 -9.89 3.61
CA GLU A 166 7.09 -9.77 3.03
C GLU A 166 7.21 -8.53 2.16
N PHE A 167 8.35 -7.84 2.25
CA PHE A 167 8.62 -6.63 1.49
C PHE A 167 10.05 -6.66 0.94
N ILE A 168 10.22 -6.28 -0.33
CA ILE A 168 11.55 -6.03 -0.91
C ILE A 168 11.73 -4.53 -1.03
N ILE A 169 12.64 -3.97 -0.24
CA ILE A 169 12.76 -2.53 -0.03
C ILE A 169 14.18 -2.06 -0.33
N ARG A 170 14.27 -0.99 -1.11
CA ARG A 170 15.52 -0.31 -1.43
C ARG A 170 15.83 0.78 -0.42
N LEU A 171 17.07 0.86 0.04
CA LEU A 171 17.61 1.99 0.79
C LEU A 171 17.70 3.22 -0.12
N VAL A 172 17.03 4.28 0.27
CA VAL A 172 17.12 5.58 -0.40
C VAL A 172 18.11 6.44 0.39
N PRO A 173 19.23 6.90 -0.20
CA PRO A 173 20.15 7.80 0.46
C PRO A 173 19.39 9.01 1.05
N ASP A 174 19.68 9.35 2.30
CA ASP A 174 19.03 10.42 3.07
C ASP A 174 17.50 10.30 3.26
N GLY A 175 16.89 9.21 2.78
CA GLY A 175 15.48 8.93 2.93
C GLY A 175 15.12 8.55 4.36
N LYS A 176 14.38 9.40 5.07
CA LYS A 176 13.99 9.18 6.49
C LYS A 176 13.38 7.79 6.75
N GLY A 177 12.45 7.36 5.88
CA GLY A 177 11.75 6.08 6.02
C GLY A 177 12.68 4.87 5.90
N THR A 178 13.31 4.72 4.74
CA THR A 178 14.18 3.56 4.47
C THR A 178 15.39 3.53 5.42
N ASN A 179 15.95 4.67 5.82
CA ASN A 179 17.01 4.72 6.83
C ASN A 179 16.55 4.28 8.23
N ALA A 180 15.30 4.56 8.62
CA ALA A 180 14.75 4.04 9.88
C ALA A 180 14.50 2.54 9.80
N LEU A 181 13.91 2.07 8.69
CA LEU A 181 13.65 0.65 8.44
C LEU A 181 14.94 -0.19 8.47
N PHE A 182 16.01 0.28 7.81
CA PHE A 182 17.28 -0.46 7.70
C PHE A 182 18.08 -0.51 9.01
N LYS A 183 17.64 0.22 10.05
CA LYS A 183 18.20 0.16 11.41
C LYS A 183 17.45 -0.81 12.34
N LEU A 184 16.31 -1.35 11.89
CA LEU A 184 15.59 -2.36 12.64
C LEU A 184 16.39 -3.66 12.71
N ASN A 185 16.16 -4.42 13.79
CA ASN A 185 16.70 -5.75 14.00
C ASN A 185 15.56 -6.75 14.09
N GLU A 186 15.86 -8.02 13.80
CA GLU A 186 14.92 -9.11 14.07
C GLU A 186 14.47 -9.08 15.54
N GLY A 187 13.17 -9.19 15.75
CA GLY A 187 12.51 -9.03 17.04
C GLY A 187 11.87 -7.67 17.25
N ASP A 188 12.27 -6.62 16.52
CA ASP A 188 11.64 -5.30 16.60
C ASP A 188 10.19 -5.34 16.11
N GLU A 189 9.35 -4.47 16.66
CA GLU A 189 7.93 -4.35 16.29
C GLU A 189 7.63 -2.97 15.70
N ILE A 190 6.82 -2.95 14.65
CA ILE A 190 6.28 -1.72 14.03
C ILE A 190 4.78 -1.87 13.78
N GLU A 191 4.07 -0.75 13.65
CA GLU A 191 2.68 -0.80 13.18
C GLU A 191 2.65 -0.91 11.65
N ILE A 192 1.88 -1.88 11.16
CA ILE A 192 1.53 -2.06 9.75
C ILE A 192 0.07 -1.67 9.58
N ASP A 193 -0.22 -0.83 8.59
CA ASP A 193 -1.58 -0.41 8.20
C ASP A 193 -1.83 -0.82 6.75
N GLY A 194 -2.76 -1.74 6.50
CA GLY A 194 -3.04 -2.24 5.15
C GLY A 194 -3.99 -3.46 5.13
N PRO A 195 -4.29 -4.02 3.95
CA PRO A 195 -3.69 -3.70 2.65
C PRO A 195 -4.36 -2.52 1.92
N TYR A 196 -3.61 -1.93 0.98
CA TYR A 196 -4.04 -0.83 0.12
C TYR A 196 -3.57 -1.05 -1.32
N GLY A 197 -4.19 -0.33 -2.27
CA GLY A 197 -3.73 -0.22 -3.64
C GLY A 197 -4.71 -0.80 -4.66
N MET A 198 -4.73 -0.17 -5.83
CA MET A 198 -5.64 -0.50 -6.93
C MET A 198 -5.00 -1.41 -8.00
N ALA A 199 -3.67 -1.42 -8.07
CA ALA A 199 -2.88 -2.26 -8.97
C ALA A 199 -2.65 -3.65 -8.36
N TYR A 200 -3.63 -4.55 -8.53
CA TYR A 200 -3.56 -5.92 -8.04
C TYR A 200 -4.04 -6.93 -9.09
N LEU A 201 -3.65 -8.19 -8.93
CA LEU A 201 -4.02 -9.29 -9.83
C LEU A 201 -5.55 -9.43 -9.95
N ARG A 202 -6.06 -9.44 -11.20
CA ARG A 202 -7.47 -9.67 -11.52
C ARG A 202 -7.62 -11.09 -12.06
N THR A 203 -8.37 -11.93 -11.37
CA THR A 203 -8.55 -13.36 -11.71
C THR A 203 -9.82 -13.65 -12.51
N ASP A 204 -10.70 -12.66 -12.66
CA ASP A 204 -11.96 -12.76 -13.41
C ASP A 204 -11.78 -12.68 -14.94
N ALA A 205 -10.60 -12.30 -15.41
CA ALA A 205 -10.27 -12.18 -16.82
C ALA A 205 -8.89 -12.81 -17.13
N PRO A 206 -8.77 -14.15 -17.15
CA PRO A 206 -7.50 -14.85 -17.36
C PRO A 206 -6.93 -14.50 -18.73
N ARG A 207 -5.84 -13.74 -18.73
CA ARG A 207 -5.10 -13.28 -19.90
C ARG A 207 -3.63 -13.21 -19.53
N ASP A 208 -2.74 -13.44 -20.50
CA ASP A 208 -1.30 -13.30 -20.29
C ASP A 208 -0.96 -11.92 -19.68
N ILE A 209 -0.06 -11.94 -18.70
CA ILE A 209 0.30 -10.79 -17.88
C ILE A 209 1.73 -10.38 -18.22
N VAL A 210 1.93 -9.08 -18.45
CA VAL A 210 3.26 -8.48 -18.60
C VAL A 210 3.58 -7.68 -17.36
N CYS A 211 4.56 -8.14 -16.60
CA CYS A 211 5.12 -7.50 -15.41
C CYS A 211 6.40 -6.74 -15.80
N ILE A 212 6.43 -5.43 -15.59
CA ILE A 212 7.63 -4.61 -15.83
C ILE A 212 8.01 -3.93 -14.52
N GLY A 213 9.15 -4.33 -13.95
CA GLY A 213 9.64 -3.81 -12.69
C GLY A 213 11.09 -3.35 -12.77
N GLY A 214 11.51 -2.53 -11.81
CA GLY A 214 12.92 -2.19 -11.65
C GLY A 214 13.30 -1.84 -10.22
N GLY A 215 14.51 -2.23 -9.80
CA GLY A 215 14.94 -2.13 -8.40
C GLY A 215 13.97 -2.83 -7.43
N SER A 216 13.51 -2.13 -6.40
CA SER A 216 12.50 -2.66 -5.46
C SER A 216 11.10 -2.82 -6.06
N GLY A 217 10.86 -2.30 -7.27
CA GLY A 217 9.63 -2.57 -8.04
C GLY A 217 9.44 -4.05 -8.39
N LEU A 218 10.43 -4.91 -8.11
CA LEU A 218 10.30 -6.36 -8.17
C LEU A 218 9.26 -6.91 -7.17
N ALA A 219 9.10 -6.32 -5.98
CA ALA A 219 8.19 -6.80 -4.93
C ALA A 219 6.76 -7.09 -5.46
N PRO A 220 6.01 -6.09 -5.98
CA PRO A 220 4.66 -6.33 -6.44
C PRO A 220 4.61 -7.28 -7.65
N MET A 221 5.66 -7.32 -8.48
CA MET A 221 5.71 -8.23 -9.62
C MET A 221 5.84 -9.69 -9.18
N LEU A 222 6.66 -9.97 -8.16
CA LEU A 222 6.74 -11.29 -7.54
C LEU A 222 5.43 -11.67 -6.87
N SER A 223 4.79 -10.73 -6.16
CA SER A 223 3.48 -10.96 -5.55
C SER A 223 2.46 -11.38 -6.61
N ILE A 224 2.32 -10.62 -7.70
CA ILE A 224 1.43 -10.95 -8.83
C ILE A 224 1.77 -12.31 -9.44
N ALA A 225 3.04 -12.58 -9.74
CA ALA A 225 3.44 -13.86 -10.36
C ALA A 225 3.15 -15.07 -9.45
N ARG A 226 3.42 -14.93 -8.14
CA ARG A 226 3.03 -15.92 -7.12
C ARG A 226 1.52 -16.10 -7.05
N GLY A 227 0.77 -15.00 -7.17
CA GLY A 227 -0.69 -14.99 -7.17
C GLY A 227 -1.27 -15.75 -8.36
N VAL A 228 -0.71 -15.57 -9.57
CA VAL A 228 -1.10 -16.33 -10.76
C VAL A 228 -0.85 -17.82 -10.55
N ALA A 229 0.35 -18.17 -10.07
CA ALA A 229 0.73 -19.57 -9.84
C ALA A 229 -0.11 -20.28 -8.77
N ALA A 230 -0.72 -19.53 -7.84
CA ALA A 230 -1.53 -20.07 -6.75
C ALA A 230 -3.04 -20.02 -6.99
N ALA A 231 -3.50 -19.30 -8.01
CA ALA A 231 -4.92 -19.06 -8.24
C ALA A 231 -5.56 -20.14 -9.13
N ASP A 232 -6.72 -20.65 -8.71
CA ASP A 232 -7.53 -21.55 -9.53
C ASP A 232 -7.93 -20.90 -10.86
N GLY A 233 -7.85 -21.66 -11.95
CA GLY A 233 -8.25 -21.19 -13.29
C GLY A 233 -7.25 -20.26 -13.97
N MET A 234 -6.02 -20.15 -13.44
CA MET A 234 -4.92 -19.39 -14.03
C MET A 234 -3.83 -20.28 -14.65
N ASP A 235 -4.02 -21.60 -14.72
CA ASP A 235 -3.01 -22.58 -15.16
C ASP A 235 -2.43 -22.29 -16.56
N ASP A 236 -3.24 -21.74 -17.46
CA ASP A 236 -2.86 -21.41 -18.84
C ASP A 236 -2.33 -19.97 -19.00
N VAL A 237 -2.39 -19.15 -17.94
CA VAL A 237 -1.95 -17.74 -17.99
C VAL A 237 -0.43 -17.67 -17.92
N LYS A 238 0.18 -17.01 -18.92
CA LYS A 238 1.62 -16.76 -18.91
C LYS A 238 1.95 -15.44 -18.24
N VAL A 239 3.00 -15.45 -17.42
CA VAL A 239 3.55 -14.25 -16.80
C VAL A 239 4.89 -13.92 -17.44
N HIS A 240 4.94 -12.84 -18.21
CA HIS A 240 6.16 -12.29 -18.77
C HIS A 240 6.74 -11.23 -17.82
N LEU A 241 7.89 -11.50 -17.21
CA LEU A 241 8.52 -10.59 -16.26
C LEU A 241 9.77 -9.96 -16.85
N PHE A 242 9.73 -8.64 -17.05
CA PHE A 242 10.86 -7.82 -17.44
C PHE A 242 11.37 -7.05 -16.23
N TYR A 243 12.61 -7.33 -15.82
CA TYR A 243 13.20 -6.70 -14.64
C TYR A 243 14.45 -5.90 -15.00
N GLY A 244 14.39 -4.59 -14.73
CA GLY A 244 15.47 -3.64 -15.01
C GLY A 244 16.24 -3.22 -13.76
N ALA A 245 17.57 -3.21 -13.85
CA ALA A 245 18.45 -2.60 -12.85
C ALA A 245 19.56 -1.80 -13.54
N ARG A 246 20.34 -1.01 -12.79
CA ARG A 246 21.39 -0.16 -13.38
C ARG A 246 22.56 -0.98 -13.94
N GLY A 247 22.86 -2.11 -13.29
CA GLY A 247 23.85 -3.08 -13.73
C GLY A 247 23.59 -4.45 -13.10
N PRO A 248 24.35 -5.49 -13.50
CA PRO A 248 24.13 -6.86 -13.02
C PRO A 248 24.16 -7.02 -11.50
N GLN A 249 25.00 -6.24 -10.80
CA GLN A 249 25.10 -6.26 -9.34
C GLN A 249 23.87 -5.67 -8.61
N ASP A 250 23.03 -4.93 -9.32
CA ASP A 250 21.81 -4.33 -8.79
C ASP A 250 20.58 -5.22 -9.03
N LEU A 251 20.75 -6.37 -9.68
CA LEU A 251 19.68 -7.35 -9.87
C LEU A 251 19.51 -8.19 -8.59
N CYS A 252 18.28 -8.30 -8.10
CA CYS A 252 17.88 -9.27 -7.08
C CYS A 252 16.73 -10.17 -7.57
N GLY A 253 16.30 -11.12 -6.74
CA GLY A 253 15.12 -11.94 -7.05
C GLY A 253 15.39 -13.21 -7.85
N GLU A 254 16.65 -13.53 -8.16
CA GLU A 254 16.96 -14.64 -9.07
C GLU A 254 16.45 -15.98 -8.56
N GLU A 255 16.55 -16.24 -7.25
CA GLU A 255 16.09 -17.48 -6.64
C GLU A 255 14.57 -17.56 -6.68
N GLU A 256 13.89 -16.46 -6.37
CA GLU A 256 12.43 -16.34 -6.39
C GLU A 256 11.88 -16.54 -7.81
N LEU A 257 12.51 -15.93 -8.81
CA LEU A 257 12.13 -16.07 -10.21
C LEU A 257 12.37 -17.50 -10.73
N LYS A 258 13.47 -18.15 -10.32
CA LYS A 258 13.73 -19.56 -10.67
C LYS A 258 12.69 -20.49 -10.03
N ALA A 259 12.29 -20.22 -8.79
CA ALA A 259 11.30 -21.01 -8.06
C ALA A 259 9.89 -20.92 -8.68
N LEU A 260 9.57 -19.83 -9.38
CA LEU A 260 8.29 -19.66 -10.08
C LEU A 260 8.17 -20.46 -11.38
N GLY A 261 9.23 -21.16 -11.80
CA GLY A 261 9.13 -22.24 -12.79
C GLY A 261 8.57 -21.82 -14.16
N GLN A 262 9.23 -20.91 -14.87
CA GLN A 262 9.15 -20.80 -16.33
C GLN A 262 10.40 -20.09 -16.88
N SER A 263 10.83 -20.47 -18.08
CA SER A 263 12.05 -20.01 -18.73
C SER A 263 12.08 -18.48 -18.83
N ALA A 264 12.84 -17.84 -17.95
CA ALA A 264 13.24 -16.45 -18.15
C ALA A 264 14.10 -16.42 -19.42
N ASP A 265 13.54 -15.96 -20.53
CA ASP A 265 14.35 -15.47 -21.64
C ASP A 265 15.13 -14.28 -21.10
N ARG A 266 16.43 -14.52 -20.87
CA ARG A 266 17.42 -13.52 -20.43
C ARG A 266 17.90 -12.70 -21.62
#